data_AF-A0A945TJJ2-F1
#
_entry.id   AF-A0A945TJJ2-F1
#
_cell.length_a   1.000
_cell.length_b   1.000
_cell.length_c   1.000
_cell.angle_alpha   90.00
_cell.angle_beta   90.00
_cell.angle_gamma   90.00
#
_symmetry.space_group_name_H-M   'P 1'
#
loop_
_entity.id
_entity.type
_entity.pdbx_description
1 polymer ?
#
loop_
_entity_poly.entity_id
_entity_poly.type
_entity_poly.pdbx_seq_one_letter_code
_entity_poly.pdbx_strand_id
1 'polypeptide(L)'
;MTLLNSKQMATFAARGFLRFDGVVPEEINQQFLAELGDVPEGDVASPEAHYGSVMRLGSVPVVPAGISLANAYPAESAISQLLALPVVAGAVESLVGSKPVLDHHFLHITFPPTYYERKAPVA
;
A
#
# COMPACT_ATOMS: atom_id res chain seq x y z
N MET A 1 0.26 -3.13 -20.97
CA MET A 1 -0.84 -2.82 -20.05
C MET A 1 -2.03 -3.73 -20.38
N THR A 2 -2.68 -4.31 -19.38
CA THR A 2 -3.79 -5.27 -19.59
C THR A 2 -5.02 -4.79 -18.81
N LEU A 3 -6.05 -4.34 -19.51
CA LEU A 3 -7.31 -3.88 -18.91
C LEU A 3 -8.10 -5.04 -18.29
N LEU A 4 -9.03 -4.71 -17.38
CA LEU A 4 -9.95 -5.69 -16.80
C LEU A 4 -10.90 -6.25 -17.88
N ASN A 5 -11.06 -7.56 -17.90
CA ASN A 5 -12.05 -8.19 -18.78
C ASN A 5 -13.48 -8.10 -18.20
N SER A 6 -14.48 -8.44 -19.00
CA SER A 6 -15.89 -8.36 -18.60
C SER A 6 -16.24 -9.19 -17.36
N LYS A 7 -15.56 -10.33 -17.13
CA LYS A 7 -15.77 -11.16 -15.93
C LYS A 7 -15.23 -10.49 -14.68
N GLN A 8 -14.06 -9.84 -14.76
CA GLN A 8 -13.48 -9.06 -13.66
C GLN A 8 -14.34 -7.83 -13.36
N MET A 9 -14.77 -7.09 -14.39
CA MET A 9 -15.68 -5.96 -14.21
C MET A 9 -17.00 -6.39 -13.54
N ALA A 10 -17.61 -7.49 -13.99
CA ALA A 10 -18.81 -8.03 -13.36
C ALA A 10 -18.57 -8.48 -11.91
N THR A 11 -17.42 -9.07 -11.62
CA THR A 11 -17.04 -9.47 -10.25
C THR A 11 -16.91 -8.26 -9.33
N PHE A 12 -16.23 -7.20 -9.80
CA PHE A 12 -16.09 -5.96 -9.06
C PHE A 12 -17.45 -5.30 -8.80
N ALA A 13 -18.30 -5.19 -9.82
CA ALA A 13 -19.64 -4.61 -9.68
C ALA A 13 -20.53 -5.40 -8.70
N ALA A 14 -20.41 -6.72 -8.67
CA ALA A 14 -21.21 -7.58 -7.80
C ALA A 14 -20.68 -7.68 -6.37
N ARG A 15 -19.36 -7.59 -6.16
CA ARG A 15 -18.71 -7.88 -4.86
C ARG A 15 -18.06 -6.67 -4.20
N GLY A 16 -17.81 -5.60 -4.95
CA GLY A 16 -17.10 -4.42 -4.49
C GLY A 16 -15.58 -4.57 -4.41
N PHE A 17 -14.99 -5.71 -4.82
CA PHE A 17 -13.54 -5.89 -4.82
C PHE A 17 -13.05 -6.90 -5.87
N LEU A 18 -11.75 -6.80 -6.20
CA LEU A 18 -10.99 -7.79 -6.95
C LEU A 18 -9.77 -8.21 -6.14
N ARG A 19 -9.37 -9.48 -6.26
CA ARG A 19 -8.17 -10.03 -5.64
C ARG A 19 -7.24 -10.51 -6.74
N PHE A 20 -5.99 -10.06 -6.68
CA PHE A 20 -4.92 -10.53 -7.52
C PHE A 20 -3.76 -10.97 -6.63
N ASP A 21 -3.42 -12.25 -6.69
CA ASP A 21 -2.38 -12.83 -5.83
C ASP A 21 -1.00 -12.69 -6.49
N GLY A 22 0.01 -12.30 -5.70
CA GLY A 22 1.41 -12.26 -6.14
C GLY A 22 1.72 -11.31 -7.30
N VAL A 23 0.94 -10.24 -7.46
CA VAL A 23 1.13 -9.28 -8.56
C VAL A 23 2.40 -8.46 -8.40
N VAL A 24 2.78 -8.15 -7.17
CA VAL A 24 3.96 -7.33 -6.86
C VAL A 24 5.19 -8.24 -6.81
N PRO A 25 6.18 -8.07 -7.72
CA PRO A 25 7.44 -8.80 -7.66
C PRO A 25 8.19 -8.54 -6.35
N GLU A 26 8.98 -9.53 -5.93
CA GLU A 26 9.71 -9.47 -4.67
C GLU A 26 10.70 -8.31 -4.64
N GLU A 27 11.30 -7.96 -5.77
CA GLU A 27 12.24 -6.86 -5.88
C GLU A 27 11.60 -5.51 -5.53
N ILE A 28 10.33 -5.30 -5.92
CA ILE A 28 9.59 -4.08 -5.57
C ILE A 28 9.23 -4.09 -4.08
N ASN A 29 8.86 -5.24 -3.51
CA ASN A 29 8.61 -5.36 -2.08
C ASN A 29 9.87 -5.00 -1.27
N GLN A 30 11.01 -5.58 -1.64
CA GLN A 30 12.29 -5.32 -0.99
C GLN A 30 12.74 -3.87 -1.16
N GLN A 31 12.54 -3.29 -2.33
CA GLN A 31 12.81 -1.87 -2.55
C GLN A 31 11.93 -0.99 -1.64
N PHE A 32 10.64 -1.29 -1.51
CA PHE A 32 9.76 -0.53 -0.62
C PHE A 32 10.22 -0.62 0.84
N LEU A 33 10.61 -1.82 1.30
CA LEU A 33 11.15 -2.01 2.65
C LEU A 33 12.46 -1.24 2.86
N ALA A 34 13.35 -1.23 1.87
CA ALA A 34 14.58 -0.45 1.92
C ALA A 34 14.33 1.07 1.90
N GLU A 35 13.35 1.54 1.13
CA GLU A 35 12.93 2.95 1.08
C GLU A 35 12.31 3.41 2.41
N LEU A 36 11.59 2.54 3.12
CA LEU A 36 11.09 2.84 4.48
C LEU A 36 12.22 3.09 5.48
N GLY A 37 13.45 2.66 5.18
CA GLY A 37 14.63 2.85 6.03
C GLY A 37 14.69 1.88 7.20
N ASP A 38 15.61 2.14 8.14
CA ASP A 38 15.80 1.32 9.35
C ASP A 38 14.58 1.45 10.27
N VAL A 39 13.61 0.56 10.06
CA VAL A 39 12.55 0.30 11.02
C VAL A 39 13.15 -0.55 12.14
N PRO A 40 13.11 -0.11 13.41
CA PRO A 40 13.70 -0.89 14.51
C PRO A 40 13.09 -2.30 14.58
N GLU A 41 13.93 -3.31 14.36
CA GLU A 41 13.62 -4.72 14.60
C GLU A 41 13.91 -5.04 16.09
N GLY A 42 12.98 -5.70 16.80
CA GLY A 42 13.20 -6.13 18.19
C GLY A 42 12.05 -5.81 19.15
N ASP A 43 12.38 -5.61 20.44
CA ASP A 43 11.41 -5.33 21.52
C ASP A 43 10.70 -3.99 21.29
N VAL A 44 9.61 -4.07 20.54
CA VAL A 44 8.65 -2.99 20.37
C VAL A 44 7.89 -2.79 21.68
N ALA A 45 8.06 -1.62 22.31
CA ALA A 45 7.37 -1.29 23.56
C ALA A 45 5.83 -1.35 23.42
N SER A 46 5.29 -0.93 22.27
CA SER A 46 3.88 -1.10 21.90
C SER A 46 3.68 -0.90 20.39
N PRO A 47 2.57 -1.40 19.81
CA PRO A 47 2.21 -1.14 18.41
C PRO A 47 2.24 0.35 18.04
N GLU A 48 1.74 1.21 18.92
CA GLU A 48 1.69 2.66 18.72
C GLU A 48 3.10 3.27 18.68
N ALA A 49 3.99 2.82 19.57
CA ALA A 49 5.37 3.32 19.60
C ALA A 49 6.17 2.91 18.36
N HIS A 50 5.95 1.68 17.87
CA HIS A 50 6.56 1.21 16.63
C HIS A 50 6.00 1.97 15.43
N TYR A 51 4.67 2.08 15.33
CA TYR A 51 4.02 2.85 14.27
C TYR A 51 4.52 4.29 14.23
N GLY A 52 4.60 4.96 15.38
CA GLY A 52 5.15 6.31 15.48
C GLY A 52 6.63 6.41 15.07
N SER A 53 7.42 5.36 15.31
CA SER A 53 8.81 5.30 14.84
C SER A 53 8.90 5.11 13.33
N VAL A 54 8.10 4.21 12.76
CA VAL A 54 8.00 4.01 11.30
C VAL A 54 7.51 5.28 10.61
N MET A 55 6.52 5.98 11.14
CA MET A 55 6.04 7.23 10.54
C MET A 55 7.05 8.38 10.65
N ARG A 56 7.87 8.42 11.71
CA ARG A 56 8.90 9.44 11.90
C ARG A 56 10.14 9.21 11.03
N LEU A 57 10.54 7.95 10.88
CA LEU A 57 11.72 7.53 10.13
C LEU A 57 11.41 7.24 8.66
N GLY A 58 10.17 6.86 8.38
CA GLY A 58 9.74 6.31 7.11
C GLY A 58 9.67 7.35 6.01
N SER A 59 10.20 6.98 4.86
CA SER A 59 10.30 7.83 3.67
C SER A 59 9.04 7.83 2.80
N VAL A 60 7.88 7.41 3.33
CA VAL A 60 6.62 7.46 2.55
C VAL A 60 6.36 8.93 2.20
N PRO A 61 6.37 9.30 0.90
CA PRO A 61 6.36 10.70 0.51
C PRO A 61 5.02 11.33 0.88
N VAL A 62 5.04 12.56 1.39
CA VAL A 62 3.81 13.33 1.59
C VAL A 62 3.35 13.85 0.23
N VAL A 63 2.27 13.27 -0.30
CA VAL A 63 1.70 13.68 -1.58
C VAL A 63 0.39 14.43 -1.36
N PRO A 64 0.21 15.64 -1.90
CA PRO A 64 -1.06 16.35 -1.83
C PRO A 64 -2.17 15.63 -2.61
N ALA A 65 -3.39 15.69 -2.09
CA ALA A 65 -4.59 15.34 -2.85
C ALA A 65 -4.72 16.25 -4.08
N GLY A 66 -5.33 15.75 -5.15
CA GLY A 66 -5.57 16.54 -6.37
C GLY A 66 -4.47 16.44 -7.42
N ILE A 67 -3.34 15.80 -7.11
CA ILE A 67 -2.23 15.62 -8.06
C ILE A 67 -2.49 14.43 -9.00
N SER A 68 -2.13 14.57 -10.27
CA SER A 68 -2.18 13.45 -11.24
C SER A 68 -1.44 12.23 -10.69
N LEU A 69 -2.07 11.06 -10.69
CA LEU A 69 -1.46 9.83 -10.17
C LEU A 69 -0.13 9.50 -10.88
N ALA A 70 -0.02 9.82 -12.17
CA ALA A 70 1.19 9.62 -12.96
C ALA A 70 2.41 10.42 -12.45
N ASN A 71 2.17 11.50 -11.70
CA ASN A 71 3.19 12.40 -11.17
C ASN A 71 3.20 12.44 -9.63
N ALA A 72 2.42 11.58 -8.97
CA ALA A 72 2.22 11.62 -7.54
C ALA A 72 3.45 11.16 -6.74
N TYR A 73 4.23 10.24 -7.31
CA TYR A 73 5.35 9.59 -6.64
C TYR A 73 6.66 9.83 -7.39
N PRO A 74 7.82 9.88 -6.70
CA PRO A 74 9.12 10.00 -7.36
C PRO A 74 9.31 8.89 -8.39
N ALA A 75 9.88 9.24 -9.54
CA ALA A 75 10.24 8.27 -10.57
C ALA A 75 11.17 7.20 -9.99
N GLU A 76 10.99 5.96 -10.43
CA GLU A 76 11.74 4.78 -9.99
C GLU A 76 11.56 4.38 -8.51
N SER A 77 10.74 5.08 -7.73
CA SER A 77 10.36 4.62 -6.38
C SER A 77 9.57 3.31 -6.44
N ALA A 78 9.61 2.52 -5.36
CA ALA A 78 8.86 1.26 -5.30
C ALA A 78 7.36 1.46 -5.57
N ILE A 79 6.77 2.55 -5.07
CA ILE A 79 5.35 2.89 -5.31
C ILE A 79 5.12 3.19 -6.80
N SER A 80 5.99 3.98 -7.44
CA SER A 80 5.84 4.28 -8.87
C SER A 80 5.93 3.02 -9.74
N GLN A 81 6.83 2.09 -9.40
CA GLN A 81 6.98 0.82 -10.12
C GLN A 81 5.79 -0.11 -9.88
N LEU A 82 5.27 -0.17 -8.64
CA LEU A 82 4.05 -0.90 -8.31
C LEU A 82 2.86 -0.40 -9.15
N LEU A 83 2.68 0.92 -9.26
CA LEU A 83 1.61 1.51 -10.07
C LEU A 83 1.78 1.22 -11.56
N ALA A 84 3.01 1.07 -12.03
CA ALA A 84 3.32 0.73 -13.42
C ALA A 84 3.11 -0.75 -13.77
N LEU A 85 2.93 -1.64 -12.78
CA LEU A 85 2.67 -3.06 -13.05
C LEU A 85 1.43 -3.22 -13.94
N PRO A 86 1.47 -4.02 -15.02
CA PRO A 86 0.39 -4.08 -16.00
C PRO A 86 -1.00 -4.39 -15.43
N VAL A 87 -1.05 -5.21 -14.37
CA VAL A 87 -2.29 -5.56 -13.65
C VAL A 87 -2.79 -4.38 -12.82
N VAL A 88 -1.91 -3.66 -12.13
CA VAL A 88 -2.27 -2.49 -11.31
C VAL A 88 -2.70 -1.33 -12.20
N ALA A 89 -1.86 -0.95 -13.18
CA ALA A 89 -2.16 0.12 -14.14
C ALA A 89 -3.47 -0.17 -14.89
N GLY A 90 -3.66 -1.40 -15.37
CA GLY A 90 -4.87 -1.80 -16.07
C GLY A 90 -6.12 -1.78 -15.18
N ALA A 91 -6.01 -2.17 -13.92
CA ALA A 91 -7.11 -2.08 -12.96
C ALA A 91 -7.47 -0.62 -12.65
N VAL A 92 -6.48 0.25 -12.41
CA VAL A 92 -6.70 1.68 -12.18
C VAL A 92 -7.37 2.32 -13.39
N GLU A 93 -6.87 2.08 -14.61
CA GLU A 93 -7.47 2.64 -15.83
C GLU A 93 -8.90 2.15 -16.04
N SER A 94 -9.16 0.85 -15.83
CA SER A 94 -10.49 0.28 -16.03
C SER A 94 -11.53 0.79 -15.03
N LEU A 95 -11.12 1.07 -13.80
CA LEU A 95 -12.03 1.45 -12.71
C LEU A 95 -12.13 2.96 -12.48
N VAL A 96 -11.06 3.71 -12.74
CA VAL A 96 -10.96 5.14 -12.42
C VAL A 96 -10.84 6.00 -13.70
N GLY A 97 -10.35 5.42 -14.80
CA GLY A 97 -10.15 6.10 -16.07
C GLY A 97 -8.67 6.43 -16.35
N SER A 98 -8.41 7.00 -17.53
CA SER A 98 -7.05 7.18 -18.09
C SER A 98 -6.26 8.35 -17.50
N LYS A 99 -6.89 9.22 -16.72
CA LYS A 99 -6.24 10.38 -16.07
C LYS A 99 -6.66 10.49 -14.60
N PRO A 100 -6.36 9.48 -13.77
CA PRO A 100 -6.75 9.48 -12.38
C PRO A 100 -5.94 10.51 -11.59
N VAL A 101 -6.58 11.04 -10.55
CA VAL A 101 -5.99 11.96 -9.60
C VAL A 101 -5.85 11.25 -8.26
N LEU A 102 -4.71 11.41 -7.60
CA LEU A 102 -4.49 10.90 -6.26
C LEU A 102 -5.33 11.70 -5.26
N ASP A 103 -5.99 11.01 -4.34
CA ASP A 103 -6.61 11.61 -3.17
C ASP A 103 -5.72 11.44 -1.94
N HIS A 104 -5.52 10.19 -1.48
CA HIS A 104 -4.67 9.88 -0.34
C HIS A 104 -4.00 8.51 -0.46
N HIS A 105 -3.02 8.28 0.39
CA HIS A 105 -2.39 6.99 0.66
C HIS A 105 -2.06 6.89 2.15
N PHE A 106 -1.86 5.66 2.63
CA PHE A 106 -1.49 5.44 4.01
C PHE A 106 -0.73 4.12 4.15
N LEU A 107 0.26 4.07 5.04
CA LEU A 107 0.95 2.83 5.37
C LEU A 107 0.16 2.08 6.45
N HIS A 108 -0.44 0.95 6.07
CA HIS A 108 -1.12 0.08 7.02
C HIS A 108 -0.16 -0.98 7.55
N ILE A 109 0.06 -0.99 8.86
CA ILE A 109 0.93 -1.95 9.56
C ILE A 109 0.06 -2.82 10.47
N THR A 110 0.34 -4.13 10.49
CA THR A 110 -0.30 -5.08 11.41
C THR A 110 0.74 -5.70 12.32
N PHE A 111 0.35 -6.04 13.54
CA PHE A 111 1.23 -6.64 14.54
C PHE A 111 0.82 -8.08 14.82
N PRO A 112 1.73 -8.91 15.33
CA PRO A 112 1.38 -10.24 15.82
C PRO A 112 0.24 -10.19 16.85
N PRO A 113 -0.66 -11.19 16.89
CA PRO A 113 -1.80 -11.23 17.81
C PRO A 113 -1.46 -10.99 19.28
N THR A 114 -0.25 -11.41 19.71
CA THR A 114 0.26 -11.25 21.08
C THR A 114 0.30 -9.80 21.56
N TYR A 115 0.40 -8.82 20.65
CA TYR A 115 0.35 -7.39 20.99
C TYR A 115 -1.06 -6.87 21.28
N TYR A 116 -2.11 -7.63 20.95
CA TYR A 116 -3.51 -7.25 21.16
C TYR A 116 -4.18 -8.01 22.31
N GLU A 117 -3.49 -8.99 22.90
CA GLU A 117 -3.94 -9.74 24.07
C GLU A 117 -3.90 -8.85 25.31
N ARG A 118 -4.99 -8.14 25.61
CA ARG A 118 -5.15 -7.50 26.92
C ARG A 118 -5.23 -8.59 28.00
N LYS A 119 -4.33 -8.57 28.98
CA LYS A 119 -4.60 -9.23 30.27
C LYS A 119 -5.89 -8.61 30.80
N ALA A 120 -6.94 -9.43 30.96
CA ALA A 120 -8.17 -9.00 31.62
C ALA A 120 -7.80 -8.35 32.97
N PRO A 121 -8.46 -7.24 33.37
CA PRO A 121 -8.22 -6.68 34.70
C PRO A 121 -8.47 -7.78 35.73
N VAL A 122 -7.49 -8.00 36.59
CA VAL A 122 -7.66 -8.87 37.76
C VAL A 122 -8.73 -8.20 38.62
N ALA A 123 -9.86 -8.89 38.79
CA ALA A 123 -10.97 -8.46 39.64
C ALA A 123 -10.57 -8.45 41.13
#